data_AF-S4P4Z1-F1
#
_entry.id   AF-S4P4Z1-F1
#
_cell.length_a   1.000
_cell.length_b   1.000
_cell.length_c   1.000
_cell.angle_alpha   90.00
_cell.angle_beta   90.00
_cell.angle_gamma   90.00
#
_symmetry.space_group_name_H-M   'P 1'
#
loop_
_entity.id
_entity.type
_entity.pdbx_description
1 polymer ?
#
loop_
_entity_poly.entity_id
_entity_poly.type
_entity_poly.pdbx_seq_one_letter_code
_entity_poly.pdbx_strand_id
1 'polypeptide(L)' 'MTKMIDLLEEYMWHRKHKYMRLDGSSKISARRDMVADFQARTDIFVFLLSTRAGGLGINLTAADTVIFY' A
#
# COMPACT_ATOMS: atom_id res chain seq x y z
N MET A 1 3.44 0.27 -15.35
CA MET A 1 4.24 -0.89 -14.89
C MET A 1 3.80 -1.22 -13.48
N THR A 2 2.61 -1.81 -13.35
CA THR A 2 1.96 -2.18 -12.06
C THR A 2 1.51 -3.63 -12.05
N LYS A 3 1.74 -4.38 -13.15
CA LYS A 3 1.30 -5.78 -13.32
C LYS A 3 1.70 -6.68 -12.15
N MET A 4 2.87 -6.43 -11.54
CA MET A 4 3.27 -7.16 -10.34
C MET A 4 2.42 -6.81 -9.12
N ILE A 5 2.14 -5.52 -8.89
CA ILE A 5 1.26 -5.08 -7.81
C ILE A 5 -0.15 -5.65 -8.02
N ASP A 6 -0.62 -5.70 -9.27
CA ASP A 6 -1.90 -6.32 -9.63
C ASP A 6 -1.93 -7.82 -9.23
N LEU A 7 -0.86 -8.57 -9.49
CA LEU A 7 -0.72 -9.98 -9.08
C LEU A 7 -0.63 -10.13 -7.55
N LEU A 8 0.13 -9.27 -6.88
CA LEU A 8 0.23 -9.28 -5.42
C LEU A 8 -1.12 -8.97 -4.77
N GLU A 9 -1.88 -8.05 -5.35
CA GLU A 9 -3.23 -7.70 -4.93
C GLU A 9 -4.17 -8.92 -4.98
N GLU A 10 -4.18 -9.64 -6.11
CA GLU A 10 -4.96 -10.87 -6.27
C GLU A 10 -4.54 -11.94 -5.26
N TYR A 11 -3.23 -12.07 -5.01
CA TYR A 11 -2.71 -13.00 -4.01
C TYR A 11 -3.16 -12.64 -2.58
N MET A 12 -3.12 -11.35 -2.20
CA MET A 12 -3.58 -10.90 -0.88
C MET A 12 -5.07 -11.19 -0.70
N TRP A 13 -5.89 -10.95 -1.73
CA TRP A 13 -7.30 -11.30 -1.74
C TRP A 13 -7.51 -12.81 -1.53
N HIS A 14 -6.81 -13.65 -2.30
CA HIS A 14 -6.90 -15.11 -2.18
C HIS A 14 -6.50 -15.61 -0.79
N ARG A 15 -5.47 -14.99 -0.17
CA ARG A 15 -5.00 -15.31 1.18
C ARG A 15 -5.82 -14.68 2.30
N LYS A 16 -6.82 -13.86 1.98
CA LYS A 16 -7.67 -13.12 2.93
C LYS A 16 -6.88 -12.17 3.84
N HIS A 17 -5.79 -11.63 3.34
CA HIS A 17 -5.07 -10.55 4.01
C HIS A 17 -5.68 -9.22 3.59
N LYS A 18 -6.02 -8.35 4.54
CA LYS A 18 -6.42 -6.99 4.21
C LYS A 18 -5.19 -6.20 3.80
N TYR A 19 -5.31 -5.44 2.72
CA TYR A 19 -4.21 -4.66 2.17
C TYR A 19 -4.70 -3.29 1.74
N MET A 20 -3.76 -2.39 1.52
CA MET A 20 -3.95 -1.12 0.84
C MET A 20 -3.03 -1.03 -0.35
N ARG A 21 -3.44 -0.30 -1.39
CA ARG A 21 -2.62 -0.07 -2.58
C ARG A 21 -2.54 1.39 -2.91
N LEU A 22 -1.32 1.88 -3.08
CA LEU A 22 -1.06 3.22 -3.59
C LEU A 22 -0.13 3.20 -4.79
N ASP A 23 -0.66 3.64 -5.93
CA ASP A 23 0.10 3.80 -7.15
C ASP A 23 -0.13 5.17 -7.81
N GLY A 24 0.32 5.33 -9.05
CA GLY A 24 0.19 6.58 -9.81
C GLY A 24 -1.23 6.87 -10.33
N SER A 25 -2.15 5.91 -10.25
CA SER A 25 -3.55 6.09 -10.64
C SER A 25 -4.43 6.61 -9.50
N SER A 26 -3.97 6.48 -8.25
CA SER A 26 -4.71 6.90 -7.07
C SER A 26 -4.83 8.42 -6.96
N LYS A 27 -6.02 8.92 -6.61
CA LYS A 27 -6.24 10.37 -6.38
C LYS A 27 -5.34 10.87 -5.24
N ILE A 28 -4.79 12.07 -5.41
CA ILE A 28 -3.93 12.72 -4.40
C ILE A 28 -4.65 12.88 -3.08
N SER A 29 -5.95 13.19 -3.09
CA SER A 29 -6.75 13.35 -1.87
C SER A 29 -6.83 12.07 -1.05
N ALA A 30 -6.97 10.91 -1.70
CA ALA A 30 -7.12 9.63 -1.02
C ALA A 30 -5.83 9.15 -0.32
N ARG A 31 -4.67 9.70 -0.70
CA ARG A 31 -3.39 9.30 -0.10
C ARG A 31 -3.32 9.53 1.40
N ARG A 32 -3.74 10.72 1.85
CA ARG A 32 -3.65 11.09 3.26
C ARG A 32 -4.50 10.17 4.11
N ASP A 33 -5.71 9.89 3.64
CA ASP A 33 -6.66 9.02 4.32
C ASP A 33 -6.13 7.58 4.38
N MET A 34 -5.58 7.04 3.29
CA MET A 34 -4.98 5.71 3.28
C MET A 34 -3.77 5.58 4.21
N VAL A 35 -2.90 6.59 4.23
CA VAL A 35 -1.75 6.61 5.17
C VAL A 35 -2.25 6.67 6.60
N ALA A 36 -3.21 7.55 6.91
CA ALA A 36 -3.80 7.65 8.24
C ALA A 36 -4.44 6.33 8.69
N ASP A 37 -5.20 5.68 7.79
CA ASP A 37 -5.84 4.40 8.08
C ASP A 37 -4.81 3.31 8.35
N PHE A 38 -3.76 3.18 7.52
CA PHE A 38 -2.71 2.16 7.74
C PHE A 38 -1.98 2.36 9.08
N GLN A 39 -1.80 3.62 9.50
CA GLN A 39 -1.15 3.96 10.75
C GLN A 39 -2.04 3.67 11.97
N ALA A 40 -3.36 3.82 11.83
CA ALA A 40 -4.32 3.71 12.92
C ALA A 40 -4.93 2.31 13.07
N ARG A 41 -5.01 1.55 11.99
CA ARG A 41 -5.72 0.27 11.95
C ARG A 41 -4.77 -0.92 11.92
N THR A 42 -4.88 -1.76 12.94
CA THR A 42 -4.08 -2.99 13.07
C THR A 42 -4.60 -4.16 12.23
N ASP A 43 -5.75 -4.02 11.57
CA ASP A 43 -6.32 -5.08 10.75
C ASP A 43 -5.81 -5.08 9.30
N ILE A 44 -5.08 -4.03 8.88
CA ILE A 44 -4.46 -3.94 7.56
C ILE A 44 -3.07 -4.56 7.64
N PHE A 45 -2.85 -5.62 6.87
CA PHE A 45 -1.62 -6.41 6.93
C PHE A 45 -0.49 -5.83 6.08
N VAL A 46 -0.80 -5.36 4.87
CA VAL A 46 0.22 -4.91 3.89
C VAL A 46 -0.20 -3.63 3.19
N PHE A 47 0.77 -2.74 2.98
CA PHE A 47 0.63 -1.54 2.13
C PHE A 47 1.46 -1.72 0.85
N LEU A 48 0.79 -1.93 -0.28
CA LEU A 48 1.41 -2.10 -1.60
C LEU A 48 1.73 -0.73 -2.20
N LEU A 49 3.01 -0.53 -2.55
CA LEU A 49 3.52 0.73 -3.10
C LEU A 49 4.15 0.52 -4.48
N SER A 50 3.83 1.40 -5.43
CA SER A 50 4.69 1.58 -6.60
C SER A 50 5.84 2.53 -6.27
N THR A 51 7.01 2.35 -6.89
CA THR A 51 8.21 3.19 -6.68
C THR A 51 7.92 4.69 -6.88
N ARG A 52 7.17 5.03 -7.93
CA ARG A 52 6.74 6.43 -8.18
C ARG A 52 5.81 6.96 -7.09
N ALA A 53 4.93 6.12 -6.55
CA ALA A 53 4.01 6.54 -5.50
C ALA A 53 4.71 6.73 -4.14
N GLY A 54 5.68 5.86 -3.81
CA GLY A 54 6.48 5.94 -2.59
C GLY A 54 7.42 7.15 -2.56
N GLY A 55 7.97 7.57 -3.70
CA GLY A 55 8.89 8.72 -3.79
C GLY A 55 8.26 10.10 -3.58
N LEU A 56 6.99 10.17 -3.19
CA LEU A 56 6.22 11.43 -3.07
C LEU A 56 6.09 11.94 -1.63
N GLY A 57 6.91 11.43 -0.71
CA GLY A 57 6.99 11.94 0.67
C GLY A 57 5.87 11.45 1.59
N ILE A 58 5.54 10.16 1.53
CA ILE A 58 4.68 9.51 2.53
C ILE A 58 5.53 8.93 3.67
N ASN A 59 5.01 8.92 4.89
CA ASN A 59 5.65 8.32 6.05
C ASN A 59 4.75 7.22 6.63
N LEU A 60 5.28 5.99 6.68
CA LEU A 60 4.58 4.79 7.17
C LEU A 60 5.31 4.30 8.42
N THR A 61 5.04 4.92 9.57
CA THR A 61 5.74 4.63 10.84
C THR A 61 5.26 3.37 11.54
N ALA A 62 4.07 2.88 11.21
CA ALA A 62 3.51 1.62 11.70
C ALA A 62 4.04 0.41 10.92
N ALA A 63 4.67 0.63 9.76
CA ALA A 63 5.37 -0.44 9.06
C ALA A 63 6.67 -0.77 9.79
N ASP A 64 6.91 -2.06 10.02
CA ASP A 64 8.13 -2.58 10.64
C ASP A 64 9.04 -3.32 9.63
N THR A 65 8.49 -3.73 8.49
CA THR A 65 9.14 -4.57 7.49
C THR A 65 8.95 -3.99 6.10
N VAL A 66 10.06 -3.89 5.35
CA VAL A 66 10.06 -3.40 3.96
C VAL A 66 10.59 -4.49 3.03
N ILE A 67 9.83 -4.80 1.98
CA ILE A 67 10.20 -5.78 0.95
C ILE A 67 10.33 -5.06 -0.38
N PHE A 68 11.48 -5.21 -1.04
CA PHE A 68 11.74 -4.67 -2.37
C PHE A 68 11.50 -5.73 -3.44
N TYR A 69 10.90 -5.31 -4.55
CA TYR A 69 10.67 -6.10 -5.76
C TYR A 69 10.90 -5.24 -7.01
#